data_AF-A0AAG5DVR4-F1
#
_entry.id   AF-A0AAG5DVR4-F1
#
_cell.length_a   1.000
_cell.length_b   1.000
_cell.length_c   1.000
_cell.angle_alpha   90.00
_cell.angle_beta   90.00
_cell.angle_gamma   90.00
#
_symmetry.space_group_name_H-M   'P 1'
#
loop_
_entity.id
_entity.type
_entity.pdbx_description
1 polymer ?
#
loop_
_entity_poly.entity_id
_entity_poly.type
_entity_poly.pdbx_seq_one_letter_code
_entity_poly.pdbx_strand_id
1 'polypeptide(L)'
;MTNIMARQVTVVVVLIGAIGVALGLPAAEKDLQAAETTARTFLDGLEDEIRDINYNTTLQSWNYETNITDETLDQRNDAVDDQALFLKEVARELRLYDYNSFKDADLKRRIKKLTDLGYAALDEDKFTQLVDAISRMQENYATAKVCQYRNETNCNFSLEPELTETLAKSRDPEELKHYWVQWHDAAGKSVRKDFDEYVTLNREAAQLNNFTSGAEYWLDAYEDDTFEAQIDAAIDQIRPLYEQIHAYVRYKLRKHYGNELVSEKGPIPIHLLGNMWGQTWDNIADITTPFPNKVLLDVTEEMVRQGYTAVKMFEMGDEFFQSMNMTKLPPTFWEKSILEKPKDGRELVCHASAWDFYKKDDVRIKQCTRINMEDFFTVHHELGHIQYYLQYQHLPSVYREGANPGFHEAVGDVLSLSVSTPKHLEKIGLLKAFVLDEESKLNQFYQAGLSKLVFLPFAYTLDKYRWEIFRGDVKPENYNCKFWEMRAKYSGVEPPVVRSESDFDAAAKYHVSADVEYLRYFVSYIVQFQFHRAACEKAGEYVKGDPEKTLNNCDIYQSAAAGNALKAMLAMGSSKPWPDAMEVLTGQRKMSASALIEYFQPLYDWLVKENKALGAYVGWETDLKCKSS
;
A
#
# COMPACT_ATOMS: atom_id res chain seq x y z
N MET A 1 -22.08 44.01 -0.09
CA MET A 1 -23.52 44.25 -0.28
C MET A 1 -24.14 42.97 -0.81
N THR A 2 -24.75 42.18 0.06
CA THR A 2 -25.68 41.10 -0.31
C THR A 2 -26.46 40.73 0.94
N ASN A 3 -27.79 40.90 0.83
CA ASN A 3 -28.78 40.74 1.90
C ASN A 3 -29.00 39.25 2.21
N ILE A 4 -28.89 38.87 3.48
CA ILE A 4 -29.46 37.61 3.99
C ILE A 4 -30.83 37.94 4.60
N MET A 5 -31.89 37.56 3.89
CA MET A 5 -33.26 37.67 4.37
C MET A 5 -33.54 36.64 5.47
N ALA A 6 -33.86 37.12 6.67
CA ALA A 6 -34.50 36.32 7.71
C ALA A 6 -35.93 35.95 7.29
N ARG A 7 -36.22 34.65 7.14
CA ARG A 7 -37.59 34.13 7.00
C ARG A 7 -38.14 33.74 8.36
N GLN A 8 -39.15 34.47 8.82
CA GLN A 8 -40.00 34.08 9.96
C GLN A 8 -40.95 32.97 9.53
N VAL A 9 -40.98 31.87 10.29
CA VAL A 9 -41.95 30.77 10.13
C VAL A 9 -43.08 30.97 11.13
N THR A 10 -44.31 31.12 10.65
CA THR A 10 -45.53 31.15 11.47
C THR A 10 -46.05 29.73 11.68
N VAL A 11 -46.12 29.28 12.94
CA VAL A 11 -46.70 27.99 13.31
C VAL A 11 -48.19 28.17 13.62
N VAL A 12 -49.06 27.48 12.87
CA VAL A 12 -50.49 27.37 13.16
C VAL A 12 -50.72 26.07 13.94
N VAL A 13 -51.21 26.19 15.17
CA VAL A 13 -51.58 25.06 16.03
C VAL A 13 -53.04 24.65 15.74
N VAL A 14 -53.24 23.45 15.20
CA VAL A 14 -54.55 22.80 15.10
C VAL A 14 -54.61 21.68 16.13
N LEU A 15 -55.46 21.84 17.14
CA LEU A 15 -55.78 20.83 18.15
C LEU A 15 -56.85 19.88 17.59
N ILE A 16 -56.48 18.63 17.34
CA ILE A 16 -57.44 17.52 17.19
C ILE A 16 -57.08 16.48 18.25
N GLY A 17 -57.97 16.34 19.23
CA GLY A 17 -57.93 15.26 20.21
C GLY A 17 -58.47 13.97 19.59
N ALA A 18 -57.67 12.91 19.63
CA ALA A 18 -58.14 11.54 19.53
C ALA A 18 -57.27 10.68 20.46
N ILE A 19 -57.93 10.13 21.48
CA ILE A 19 -57.37 9.19 22.44
C ILE A 19 -57.14 7.87 21.69
N GLY A 20 -55.89 7.60 21.37
CA GLY A 20 -55.38 6.29 20.97
C GLY A 20 -54.25 5.92 21.92
N VAL A 21 -54.32 4.73 22.52
CA VAL A 21 -53.30 4.20 23.43
C VAL A 21 -51.99 4.02 22.64
N ALA A 22 -51.17 5.06 22.60
CA ALA A 22 -49.78 4.98 22.20
C ALA A 22 -49.00 4.47 23.41
N LEU A 23 -48.43 3.27 23.28
CA LEU A 23 -47.34 2.82 24.15
C LEU A 23 -46.20 3.83 23.99
N GLY A 24 -46.17 4.82 24.89
CA GLY A 24 -45.21 5.92 24.82
C GLY A 24 -43.82 5.44 25.19
N LEU A 25 -42.86 5.62 24.29
CA LEU A 25 -41.45 5.45 24.60
C LEU A 25 -41.05 6.39 25.76
N PRO A 26 -40.21 5.94 26.71
CA PRO A 26 -39.67 6.78 27.79
C PRO A 26 -39.09 8.10 27.27
N ALA A 27 -39.15 9.18 28.06
CA ALA A 27 -38.69 10.52 27.65
C ALA A 27 -37.25 10.53 27.13
N ALA A 28 -36.33 9.81 27.79
CA ALA A 28 -34.94 9.67 27.35
C ALA A 28 -34.79 9.01 25.97
N GLU A 29 -35.70 8.10 25.61
CA GLU A 29 -35.69 7.43 24.31
C GLU A 29 -36.22 8.34 23.20
N LYS A 30 -37.13 9.25 23.52
CA LYS A 30 -37.57 10.31 22.59
C LYS A 30 -36.49 11.36 22.38
N ASP A 31 -35.77 11.75 23.42
CA ASP A 31 -34.66 12.71 23.34
C ASP A 31 -33.52 12.15 22.50
N LEU A 32 -33.18 10.86 22.68
CA LEU A 32 -32.20 10.14 21.86
C LEU A 32 -32.61 10.07 20.39
N GLN A 33 -33.87 9.72 20.11
CA GLN A 33 -34.39 9.64 18.74
C GLN A 33 -34.39 11.01 18.04
N ALA A 34 -34.69 12.08 18.78
CA ALA A 34 -34.62 13.45 18.27
C ALA A 34 -33.16 13.86 17.97
N ALA A 35 -32.22 13.51 18.85
CA ALA A 35 -30.79 13.74 18.62
C ALA A 35 -30.27 13.00 17.38
N GLU A 36 -30.61 11.71 17.21
CA GLU A 36 -30.27 10.94 16.01
C GLU A 36 -30.83 11.56 14.73
N THR A 37 -32.10 11.96 14.74
CA THR A 37 -32.75 12.59 13.58
C THR A 37 -32.06 13.91 13.22
N THR A 38 -31.67 14.69 14.23
CA THR A 38 -31.00 15.99 14.05
C THR A 38 -29.60 15.79 13.49
N ALA A 39 -28.81 14.89 14.08
CA ALA A 39 -27.46 14.56 13.61
C ALA A 39 -27.47 14.00 12.18
N ARG A 40 -28.43 13.13 11.86
CA ARG A 40 -28.62 12.60 10.49
C ARG A 40 -28.96 13.70 9.50
N THR A 41 -29.90 14.58 9.84
CA THR A 41 -30.28 15.71 8.97
C THR A 41 -29.11 16.66 8.73
N PHE A 42 -28.29 16.91 9.76
CA PHE A 42 -27.07 17.71 9.65
C PHE A 42 -26.06 17.07 8.70
N LEU A 43 -25.75 15.78 8.88
CA LEU A 43 -24.79 15.07 8.03
C LEU A 43 -25.27 14.95 6.57
N ASP A 44 -26.52 14.59 6.36
CA ASP A 44 -27.09 14.44 5.01
C ASP A 44 -27.15 15.80 4.29
N GLY A 45 -27.30 16.91 5.03
CA GLY A 45 -27.22 18.27 4.50
C GLY A 45 -25.81 18.75 4.15
N LEU A 46 -24.76 18.13 4.71
CA LEU A 46 -23.36 18.50 4.48
C LEU A 46 -22.67 17.65 3.40
N GLU A 47 -23.29 16.57 2.95
CA GLU A 47 -22.65 15.59 2.06
C GLU A 47 -22.12 16.23 0.77
N ASP A 48 -22.88 17.13 0.13
CA ASP A 48 -22.45 17.82 -1.09
C ASP A 48 -21.25 18.74 -0.82
N GLU A 49 -21.23 19.43 0.32
CA GLU A 49 -20.15 20.33 0.73
C GLU A 49 -18.86 19.54 1.06
N ILE A 50 -18.98 18.42 1.79
CA ILE A 50 -17.87 17.50 2.03
C ILE A 50 -17.27 17.02 0.69
N ARG A 51 -18.12 16.65 -0.27
CA ARG A 51 -17.67 16.18 -1.59
C ARG A 51 -17.02 17.28 -2.42
N ASP A 52 -17.49 18.53 -2.31
CA ASP A 52 -16.91 19.67 -3.01
C ASP A 52 -15.52 20.02 -2.45
N ILE A 53 -15.38 20.06 -1.12
CA ILE A 53 -14.09 20.28 -0.46
C ILE A 53 -13.11 19.15 -0.79
N ASN A 54 -13.52 17.88 -0.66
CA ASN A 54 -12.66 16.75 -0.97
C ASN A 54 -12.22 16.77 -2.44
N TYR A 55 -13.12 17.08 -3.38
CA TYR A 55 -12.76 17.23 -4.79
C TYR A 55 -11.71 18.33 -5.00
N ASN A 56 -11.88 19.50 -4.37
CA ASN A 56 -10.93 20.61 -4.53
C ASN A 56 -9.55 20.24 -3.99
N THR A 57 -9.47 19.70 -2.77
CA THR A 57 -8.21 19.28 -2.17
C THR A 57 -7.52 18.20 -3.01
N THR A 58 -8.24 17.17 -3.45
CA THR A 58 -7.68 16.14 -4.34
C THR A 58 -7.21 16.72 -5.67
N LEU A 59 -7.92 17.69 -6.23
CA LEU A 59 -7.54 18.35 -7.48
C LEU A 59 -6.23 19.14 -7.34
N GLN A 60 -6.07 19.91 -6.27
CA GLN A 60 -4.83 20.67 -6.06
C GLN A 60 -3.64 19.74 -5.76
N SER A 61 -3.84 18.68 -4.98
CA SER A 61 -2.82 17.64 -4.77
C SER A 61 -2.41 16.95 -6.07
N TRP A 62 -3.37 16.62 -6.94
CA TRP A 62 -3.08 16.08 -8.26
C TRP A 62 -2.26 17.06 -9.12
N ASN A 63 -2.62 18.35 -9.11
CA ASN A 63 -1.88 19.37 -9.87
C ASN A 63 -0.43 19.48 -9.41
N TYR A 64 -0.18 19.47 -8.09
CA TYR A 64 1.16 19.47 -7.51
C TYR A 64 1.94 18.20 -7.89
N GLU A 65 1.38 17.02 -7.67
CA GLU A 65 2.11 15.77 -7.94
C GLU A 65 2.39 15.53 -9.44
N THR A 66 1.62 16.15 -10.33
CA THR A 66 1.79 16.03 -11.79
C THR A 66 2.57 17.19 -12.41
N ASN A 67 2.91 18.21 -11.62
CA ASN A 67 3.69 19.38 -12.03
C ASN A 67 4.23 20.10 -10.79
N ILE A 68 5.37 19.65 -10.26
CA ILE A 68 5.93 20.16 -9.01
C ILE A 68 6.52 21.56 -9.22
N THR A 69 5.86 22.57 -8.64
CA THR A 69 6.31 23.98 -8.60
C THR A 69 5.88 24.63 -7.28
N ASP A 70 6.54 25.73 -6.88
CA ASP A 70 6.15 26.53 -5.69
C ASP A 70 4.67 26.96 -5.77
N GLU A 71 4.19 27.40 -6.93
CA GLU A 71 2.79 27.82 -7.11
C GLU A 71 1.79 26.68 -6.86
N THR A 72 2.06 25.48 -7.39
CA THR A 72 1.18 24.32 -7.17
C THR A 72 1.27 23.79 -5.75
N LEU A 73 2.41 23.96 -5.08
CA LEU A 73 2.60 23.63 -3.67
C LEU A 73 1.73 24.53 -2.79
N ASP A 74 1.78 25.84 -3.02
CA ASP A 74 0.96 26.82 -2.29
C ASP A 74 -0.53 26.53 -2.48
N GLN A 75 -0.98 26.31 -3.72
CA GLN A 75 -2.39 25.97 -4.01
C GLN A 75 -2.85 24.68 -3.32
N ARG A 76 -1.98 23.68 -3.25
CA ARG A 76 -2.25 22.43 -2.53
C ARG A 76 -2.39 22.69 -1.03
N ASN A 77 -1.44 23.43 -0.44
CA ASN A 77 -1.44 23.74 0.98
C ASN A 77 -2.70 24.52 1.39
N ASP A 78 -3.04 25.57 0.65
CA ASP A 78 -4.26 26.35 0.89
C ASP A 78 -5.51 25.45 0.88
N ALA A 79 -5.62 24.54 -0.10
CA ALA A 79 -6.76 23.62 -0.20
C ALA A 79 -6.78 22.53 0.89
N VAL A 80 -5.62 22.15 1.43
CA VAL A 80 -5.52 21.23 2.58
C VAL A 80 -5.92 21.94 3.87
N ASP A 81 -5.49 23.20 4.05
CA ASP A 81 -5.83 24.02 5.21
C ASP A 81 -7.34 24.32 5.25
N ASP A 82 -7.93 24.71 4.12
CA ASP A 82 -9.38 24.93 4.00
C ASP A 82 -10.19 23.67 4.36
N GLN A 83 -9.76 22.50 3.87
CA GLN A 83 -10.39 21.22 4.22
C GLN A 83 -10.26 20.93 5.72
N ALA A 84 -9.07 21.14 6.29
CA ALA A 84 -8.82 20.90 7.71
C ALA A 84 -9.70 21.79 8.60
N LEU A 85 -9.86 23.08 8.25
CA LEU A 85 -10.74 24.01 8.96
C LEU A 85 -12.20 23.58 8.89
N PHE A 86 -12.69 23.21 7.69
CA PHE A 86 -14.05 22.72 7.52
C PHE A 86 -14.31 21.45 8.33
N LEU A 87 -13.42 20.44 8.26
CA LEU A 87 -13.58 19.19 8.99
C LEU A 87 -13.50 19.41 10.52
N LYS A 88 -12.68 20.36 11.00
CA LYS A 88 -12.68 20.80 12.40
C LYS A 88 -14.06 21.32 12.83
N GLU A 89 -14.70 22.14 12.01
CA GLU A 89 -16.04 22.66 12.31
C GLU A 89 -17.10 21.55 12.32
N VAL A 90 -17.09 20.67 11.32
CA VAL A 90 -17.98 19.51 11.26
C VAL A 90 -17.81 18.62 12.50
N ALA A 91 -16.57 18.27 12.85
CA ALA A 91 -16.28 17.47 14.03
C ALA A 91 -16.73 18.15 15.33
N ARG A 92 -16.57 19.47 15.45
CA ARG A 92 -17.01 20.25 16.61
C ARG A 92 -18.51 20.16 16.81
N GLU A 93 -19.30 20.31 15.75
CA GLU A 93 -20.76 20.17 15.81
C GLU A 93 -21.18 18.73 16.12
N LEU A 94 -20.51 17.73 15.53
CA LEU A 94 -20.81 16.32 15.75
C LEU A 94 -20.44 15.82 17.17
N ARG A 95 -19.41 16.41 17.79
CA ARG A 95 -19.00 16.11 19.18
C ARG A 95 -19.99 16.61 20.23
N LEU A 96 -20.97 17.45 19.86
CA LEU A 96 -22.07 17.86 20.76
C LEU A 96 -23.04 16.72 21.04
N TYR A 97 -23.06 15.68 20.20
CA TYR A 97 -23.91 14.52 20.36
C TYR A 97 -23.19 13.41 21.13
N ASP A 98 -23.86 12.79 22.09
CA ASP A 98 -23.44 11.49 22.63
C ASP A 98 -23.78 10.38 21.63
N TYR A 99 -23.09 10.39 20.49
CA TYR A 99 -23.38 9.46 19.39
C TYR A 99 -23.15 8.00 19.79
N ASN A 100 -22.32 7.72 20.80
CA ASN A 100 -22.13 6.37 21.33
C ASN A 100 -23.44 5.76 21.87
N SER A 101 -24.35 6.61 22.36
CA SER A 101 -25.68 6.20 22.85
C SER A 101 -26.71 5.92 21.75
N PHE A 102 -26.44 6.32 20.49
CA PHE A 102 -27.38 6.14 19.38
C PHE A 102 -27.74 4.65 19.18
N LYS A 103 -28.81 4.35 18.46
CA LYS A 103 -29.20 2.99 18.05
C LYS A 103 -28.83 2.71 16.60
N ASP A 104 -28.79 3.76 15.79
CA ASP A 104 -28.41 3.70 14.40
C ASP A 104 -26.88 3.50 14.23
N ALA A 105 -26.49 2.26 13.95
CA ALA A 105 -25.08 1.88 13.81
C ALA A 105 -24.38 2.56 12.61
N ASP A 106 -25.11 2.86 11.53
CA ASP A 106 -24.59 3.59 10.36
C ASP A 106 -24.26 5.03 10.76
N LEU A 107 -25.23 5.71 11.40
CA LEU A 107 -25.03 7.07 11.88
C LEU A 107 -23.85 7.17 12.86
N LYS A 108 -23.76 6.23 13.82
CA LYS A 108 -22.60 6.16 14.73
C LYS A 108 -21.28 6.09 14.00
N ARG A 109 -21.20 5.24 12.99
CA ARG A 109 -19.96 5.02 12.26
C ARG A 109 -19.58 6.23 11.41
N ARG A 110 -20.56 6.88 10.75
CA ARG A 110 -20.33 8.15 10.03
C ARG A 110 -19.80 9.22 10.99
N ILE A 111 -20.42 9.36 12.16
CA ILE A 111 -19.99 10.33 13.16
C ILE A 111 -18.60 9.99 13.70
N LYS A 112 -18.33 8.73 14.08
CA LYS A 112 -16.98 8.31 14.55
C LYS A 112 -15.92 8.77 13.55
N LYS A 113 -16.08 8.44 12.28
CA LYS A 113 -15.13 8.77 11.21
C LYS A 113 -14.99 10.28 10.96
N LEU A 114 -16.06 11.06 11.04
CA LEU A 114 -16.00 12.52 10.86
C LEU A 114 -15.51 13.28 12.10
N THR A 115 -15.57 12.66 13.28
CA THR A 115 -15.02 13.24 14.52
C THR A 115 -13.57 12.89 14.78
N ASP A 116 -13.03 11.96 14.00
CA ASP A 116 -11.60 11.69 13.92
C ASP A 116 -10.95 12.77 13.04
N LEU A 117 -10.12 13.60 13.66
CA LEU A 117 -9.49 14.74 12.99
C LEU A 117 -8.09 14.43 12.49
N GLY A 118 -7.48 13.32 12.92
CA GLY A 118 -6.07 13.05 12.67
C GLY A 118 -5.18 14.26 12.98
N TYR A 119 -4.37 14.68 12.00
CA TYR A 119 -3.50 15.85 12.13
C TYR A 119 -4.25 17.17 12.27
N ALA A 120 -5.46 17.28 11.72
CA ALA A 120 -6.30 18.45 11.90
C ALA A 120 -6.80 18.59 13.36
N ALA A 121 -6.36 17.78 14.32
CA ALA A 121 -6.55 18.10 15.74
C ALA A 121 -5.59 19.18 16.25
N LEU A 122 -4.45 19.40 15.58
CA LEU A 122 -3.47 20.42 15.94
C LEU A 122 -4.01 21.84 15.75
N ASP A 123 -3.44 22.80 16.50
CA ASP A 123 -3.60 24.21 16.19
C ASP A 123 -3.03 24.56 14.81
N GLU A 124 -3.42 25.70 14.26
CA GLU A 124 -3.08 26.11 12.89
C GLU A 124 -1.56 26.15 12.67
N ASP A 125 -0.81 26.85 13.54
CA ASP A 125 0.65 26.98 13.43
C ASP A 125 1.36 25.63 13.46
N LYS A 126 0.92 24.70 14.32
CA LYS A 126 1.49 23.35 14.42
C LYS A 126 1.08 22.44 13.27
N PHE A 127 -0.14 22.58 12.76
CA PHE A 127 -0.60 21.84 11.59
C PHE A 127 0.22 22.21 10.37
N THR A 128 0.44 23.50 10.13
CA THR A 128 1.31 23.99 9.05
C THR A 128 2.75 23.49 9.22
N GLN A 129 3.32 23.56 10.43
CA GLN A 129 4.67 23.01 10.70
C GLN A 129 4.78 21.51 10.36
N LEU A 130 3.76 20.72 10.70
CA LEU A 130 3.71 19.29 10.39
C LEU A 130 3.64 19.05 8.87
N VAL A 131 2.73 19.75 8.17
CA VAL A 131 2.57 19.63 6.71
C VAL A 131 3.85 20.05 6.00
N ASP A 132 4.50 21.13 6.44
CA ASP A 132 5.75 21.59 5.85
C ASP A 132 6.89 20.59 6.09
N ALA A 133 7.00 20.01 7.30
CA ALA A 133 8.00 18.98 7.59
C ALA A 133 7.84 17.77 6.67
N ILE A 134 6.61 17.26 6.51
CA ILE A 134 6.32 16.14 5.59
C ILE A 134 6.64 16.54 4.14
N SER A 135 6.27 17.75 3.72
CA SER A 135 6.49 18.24 2.36
C SER A 135 7.98 18.34 2.02
N ARG A 136 8.80 18.87 2.94
CA ARG A 136 10.26 18.94 2.77
C ARG A 136 10.89 17.55 2.66
N MET A 137 10.41 16.57 3.43
CA MET A 137 10.85 15.18 3.31
C MET A 137 10.49 14.57 1.95
N GLN A 138 9.24 14.77 1.49
CA GLN A 138 8.77 14.28 0.19
C GLN A 138 9.52 14.92 -0.99
N GLU A 139 9.69 16.24 -0.96
CA GLU A 139 10.39 17.00 -1.99
C GLU A 139 11.85 16.58 -2.08
N ASN A 140 12.53 16.43 -0.94
CA ASN A 140 13.91 15.94 -0.90
C ASN A 140 14.03 14.56 -1.57
N TYR A 141 13.12 13.62 -1.24
CA TYR A 141 13.11 12.30 -1.86
C TYR A 141 12.88 12.37 -3.37
N ALA A 142 11.91 13.17 -3.82
CA ALA A 142 11.52 13.25 -5.23
C ALA A 142 12.60 13.91 -6.10
N THR A 143 13.30 14.90 -5.56
CA THR A 143 14.27 15.71 -6.29
C THR A 143 15.73 15.28 -6.10
N ALA A 144 16.00 14.33 -5.19
CA ALA A 144 17.34 13.83 -4.93
C ALA A 144 18.04 13.34 -6.22
N LYS A 145 19.27 13.82 -6.42
CA LYS A 145 20.17 13.41 -7.49
C LYS A 145 21.49 12.93 -6.91
N VAL A 146 22.12 11.95 -7.57
CA VAL A 146 23.41 11.39 -7.16
C VAL A 146 24.43 11.43 -8.30
N CYS A 147 25.72 11.35 -7.95
CA CYS A 147 26.81 11.36 -8.92
C CYS A 147 27.06 9.98 -9.52
N GLN A 148 27.24 9.93 -10.84
CA GLN A 148 27.47 8.71 -11.59
C GLN A 148 28.73 7.97 -11.10
N TYR A 149 28.65 6.64 -11.03
CA TYR A 149 29.79 5.79 -10.67
C TYR A 149 30.96 6.01 -11.65
N ARG A 150 32.16 6.27 -11.09
CA ARG A 150 33.39 6.61 -11.83
C ARG A 150 33.32 7.91 -12.66
N ASN A 151 32.31 8.75 -12.46
CA ASN A 151 32.20 10.08 -13.07
C ASN A 151 31.55 11.09 -12.11
N GLU A 152 32.35 11.62 -11.18
CA GLU A 152 31.92 12.55 -10.13
C GLU A 152 31.48 13.93 -10.66
N THR A 153 31.69 14.22 -11.94
CA THR A 153 31.25 15.48 -12.56
C THR A 153 29.80 15.43 -13.03
N ASN A 154 29.22 14.24 -13.16
CA ASN A 154 27.86 14.05 -13.62
C ASN A 154 26.94 13.64 -12.46
N CYS A 155 26.21 14.59 -11.89
CA CYS A 155 25.36 14.39 -10.71
C CYS A 155 23.87 14.60 -10.99
N ASN A 156 23.40 14.06 -12.12
CA ASN A 156 22.02 14.20 -12.57
C ASN A 156 21.22 12.88 -12.51
N PHE A 157 21.75 11.82 -11.89
CA PHE A 157 21.07 10.53 -11.80
C PHE A 157 19.99 10.59 -10.73
N SER A 158 18.74 10.30 -11.11
CA SER A 158 17.61 10.17 -10.20
C SER A 158 17.39 8.71 -9.80
N LEU A 159 16.59 8.50 -8.74
CA LEU A 159 16.07 7.16 -8.45
C LEU A 159 15.40 6.55 -9.68
N GLU A 160 14.46 7.28 -10.27
CA GLU A 160 13.68 6.84 -11.43
C GLU A 160 14.05 7.58 -12.73
N PRO A 161 14.54 6.91 -13.78
CA PRO A 161 14.79 5.46 -13.86
C PRO A 161 16.23 5.04 -13.51
N GLU A 162 17.20 5.96 -13.42
CA GLU A 162 18.63 5.59 -13.52
C GLU A 162 19.09 4.63 -12.42
N LEU A 163 18.79 4.92 -11.15
CA LEU A 163 19.22 4.03 -10.06
C LEU A 163 18.38 2.76 -10.02
N THR A 164 17.06 2.83 -10.19
CA THR A 164 16.19 1.65 -10.19
C THR A 164 16.64 0.66 -11.27
N GLU A 165 16.92 1.12 -12.49
CA GLU A 165 17.44 0.25 -13.55
C GLU A 165 18.84 -0.28 -13.27
N THR A 166 19.72 0.54 -12.68
CA THR A 166 21.08 0.11 -12.36
C THR A 166 21.07 -0.96 -11.28
N LEU A 167 20.31 -0.77 -10.20
CA LEU A 167 20.17 -1.76 -9.12
C LEU A 167 19.54 -3.05 -9.64
N ALA A 168 18.56 -2.97 -10.56
CA ALA A 168 17.94 -4.14 -11.14
C ALA A 168 18.89 -4.95 -12.04
N LYS A 169 19.72 -4.29 -12.86
CA LYS A 169 20.49 -4.93 -13.95
C LYS A 169 21.97 -5.13 -13.64
N SER A 170 22.60 -4.23 -12.89
CA SER A 170 24.03 -4.31 -12.63
C SER A 170 24.34 -5.51 -11.73
N ARG A 171 25.52 -6.08 -11.96
CA ARG A 171 26.13 -7.16 -11.17
C ARG A 171 27.55 -6.77 -10.75
N ASP A 172 27.89 -5.47 -10.79
CA ASP A 172 29.15 -4.94 -10.22
C ASP A 172 28.88 -4.51 -8.76
N PRO A 173 29.40 -5.25 -7.75
CA PRO A 173 29.16 -4.94 -6.34
C PRO A 173 29.59 -3.52 -5.94
N GLU A 174 30.66 -2.99 -6.55
CA GLU A 174 31.17 -1.66 -6.21
C GLU A 174 30.30 -0.55 -6.78
N GLU A 175 29.74 -0.75 -7.97
CA GLU A 175 28.74 0.15 -8.56
C GLU A 175 27.45 0.16 -7.73
N LEU A 176 26.93 -1.03 -7.40
CA LEU A 176 25.72 -1.18 -6.57
C LEU A 176 25.91 -0.54 -5.19
N LYS A 177 27.08 -0.72 -4.58
CA LYS A 177 27.43 -0.14 -3.28
C LYS A 177 27.49 1.39 -3.37
N HIS A 178 28.13 1.92 -4.41
CA HIS A 178 28.25 3.37 -4.63
C HIS A 178 26.88 4.05 -4.70
N TYR A 179 25.96 3.54 -5.51
CA TYR A 179 24.63 4.12 -5.63
C TYR A 179 23.79 3.90 -4.37
N TRP A 180 23.91 2.75 -3.71
CA TRP A 180 23.22 2.51 -2.44
C TRP A 180 23.62 3.55 -1.38
N VAL A 181 24.93 3.80 -1.22
CA VAL A 181 25.44 4.77 -0.24
C VAL A 181 24.98 6.18 -0.59
N GLN A 182 25.17 6.61 -1.82
CA GLN A 182 24.77 7.97 -2.22
C GLN A 182 23.27 8.21 -2.09
N TRP A 183 22.43 7.23 -2.42
CA TRP A 183 20.98 7.36 -2.27
C TRP A 183 20.59 7.55 -0.80
N HIS A 184 21.10 6.71 0.10
CA HIS A 184 20.77 6.80 1.52
C HIS A 184 21.29 8.09 2.17
N ASP A 185 22.45 8.59 1.71
CA ASP A 185 23.00 9.87 2.17
C ASP A 185 22.19 11.07 1.64
N ALA A 186 21.72 11.03 0.39
CA ALA A 186 20.99 12.14 -0.24
C ALA A 186 19.51 12.21 0.14
N ALA A 187 18.83 11.07 0.24
CA ALA A 187 17.39 10.98 0.48
C ALA A 187 17.00 10.66 1.93
N GLY A 188 17.92 10.08 2.71
CA GLY A 188 17.67 9.69 4.11
C GLY A 188 18.29 10.65 5.11
N LYS A 189 19.63 10.72 5.12
CA LYS A 189 20.39 11.50 6.10
C LYS A 189 20.04 12.99 6.12
N SER A 190 19.76 13.56 4.96
CA SER A 190 19.41 14.97 4.73
C SER A 190 18.20 15.44 5.53
N VAL A 191 17.22 14.56 5.75
CA VAL A 191 15.89 14.91 6.29
C VAL A 191 15.69 14.52 7.75
N ARG A 192 16.75 14.11 8.47
CA ARG A 192 16.66 13.69 9.88
C ARG A 192 15.97 14.73 10.77
N LYS A 193 16.23 16.03 10.56
CA LYS A 193 15.62 17.10 11.36
C LYS A 193 14.13 17.26 11.11
N ASP A 194 13.72 17.21 9.84
CA ASP A 194 12.30 17.26 9.47
C ASP A 194 11.55 16.05 10.01
N PHE A 195 12.19 14.87 10.02
CA PHE A 195 11.62 13.67 10.62
C PHE A 195 11.44 13.80 12.16
N ASP A 196 12.40 14.40 12.87
CA ASP A 196 12.27 14.65 14.32
C ASP A 196 11.11 15.60 14.65
N GLU A 197 10.95 16.66 13.85
CA GLU A 197 9.82 17.60 13.94
C GLU A 197 8.48 16.88 13.67
N TYR A 198 8.42 16.11 12.58
CA TYR A 198 7.28 15.27 12.22
C TYR A 198 6.87 14.32 13.35
N VAL A 199 7.79 13.55 13.92
CA VAL A 199 7.48 12.59 15.00
C VAL A 199 6.90 13.29 16.22
N THR A 200 7.42 14.49 16.55
CA THR A 200 6.96 15.28 17.69
C THR A 200 5.51 15.73 17.49
N LEU A 201 5.20 16.30 16.33
CA LEU A 201 3.87 16.81 15.99
C LEU A 201 2.86 15.68 15.74
N ASN A 202 3.27 14.57 15.12
CA ASN A 202 2.47 13.36 14.96
C ASN A 202 2.01 12.81 16.32
N ARG A 203 2.91 12.73 17.32
CA ARG A 203 2.55 12.28 18.67
C ARG A 203 1.57 13.24 19.34
N GLU A 204 1.77 14.55 19.20
CA GLU A 204 0.85 15.54 19.76
C GLU A 204 -0.55 15.42 19.15
N ALA A 205 -0.64 15.30 17.81
CA ALA A 205 -1.90 15.09 17.10
C ALA A 205 -2.62 13.81 17.57
N ALA A 206 -1.89 12.71 17.74
CA ALA A 206 -2.47 11.46 18.25
C ALA A 206 -3.05 11.63 19.67
N GLN A 207 -2.34 12.33 20.56
CA GLN A 207 -2.81 12.61 21.92
C GLN A 207 -4.06 13.50 21.94
N LEU A 208 -4.15 14.49 21.05
CA LEU A 208 -5.35 15.33 20.89
C LEU A 208 -6.56 14.54 20.38
N ASN A 209 -6.34 13.41 19.70
CA ASN A 209 -7.38 12.46 19.31
C ASN A 209 -7.61 11.33 20.34
N ASN A 210 -7.06 11.44 21.54
CA ASN A 210 -7.14 10.46 22.64
C ASN A 210 -6.43 9.12 22.35
N PHE A 211 -5.45 9.09 21.45
CA PHE A 211 -4.56 7.96 21.27
C PHE A 211 -3.27 8.12 22.08
N THR A 212 -2.61 7.01 22.42
CA THR A 212 -1.35 7.06 23.19
C THR A 212 -0.19 7.60 22.33
N SER A 213 -0.14 7.20 21.06
CA SER A 213 0.83 7.67 20.08
C SER A 213 0.28 7.52 18.65
N GLY A 214 1.06 7.98 17.66
CA GLY A 214 0.76 7.76 16.24
C GLY A 214 0.63 6.28 15.85
N ALA A 215 1.24 5.36 16.61
CA ALA A 215 1.10 3.92 16.38
C ALA A 215 -0.34 3.44 16.63
N GLU A 216 -0.91 3.80 17.78
CA GLU A 216 -2.30 3.45 18.11
C GLU A 216 -3.29 4.15 17.17
N TYR A 217 -2.99 5.37 16.74
CA TYR A 217 -3.79 6.08 15.74
C TYR A 217 -3.83 5.32 14.40
N TRP A 218 -2.68 4.87 13.87
CA TRP A 218 -2.66 4.06 12.65
C TRP A 218 -3.33 2.70 12.83
N LEU A 219 -3.18 2.06 14.00
CA LEU A 219 -3.79 0.76 14.28
C LEU A 219 -5.33 0.82 14.40
N ASP A 220 -5.95 1.97 14.74
CA ASP A 220 -7.42 2.13 14.79
C ASP A 220 -8.08 1.86 13.43
N ALA A 221 -7.37 2.10 12.32
CA ALA A 221 -7.85 1.82 10.97
C ALA A 221 -8.16 0.32 10.72
N TYR A 222 -7.64 -0.56 11.58
CA TYR A 222 -7.89 -2.01 11.53
C TYR A 222 -8.97 -2.47 12.51
N GLU A 223 -9.56 -1.58 13.31
CA GLU A 223 -10.74 -1.84 14.16
C GLU A 223 -10.66 -3.14 15.00
N ASP A 224 -9.45 -3.50 15.47
CA ASP A 224 -9.17 -4.71 16.27
C ASP A 224 -8.01 -4.45 17.23
N ASP A 225 -8.30 -4.39 18.54
CA ASP A 225 -7.29 -4.12 19.58
C ASP A 225 -6.19 -5.18 19.67
N THR A 226 -6.38 -6.34 19.03
CA THR A 226 -5.40 -7.43 19.00
C THR A 226 -4.60 -7.49 17.70
N PHE A 227 -4.79 -6.51 16.80
CA PHE A 227 -4.24 -6.57 15.44
C PHE A 227 -2.72 -6.70 15.41
N GLU A 228 -1.99 -5.91 16.19
CA GLU A 228 -0.52 -5.99 16.27
C GLU A 228 -0.03 -7.41 16.64
N ALA A 229 -0.70 -8.08 17.59
CA ALA A 229 -0.37 -9.46 17.96
C ALA A 229 -0.69 -10.46 16.84
N GLN A 230 -1.72 -10.22 16.03
CA GLN A 230 -2.02 -11.03 14.85
C GLN A 230 -0.96 -10.88 13.75
N ILE A 231 -0.41 -9.67 13.58
CA ILE A 231 0.70 -9.37 12.66
C ILE A 231 1.97 -10.10 13.11
N ASP A 232 2.34 -9.99 14.39
CA ASP A 232 3.49 -10.69 14.96
C ASP A 232 3.35 -12.22 14.76
N ALA A 233 2.17 -12.78 15.04
CA ALA A 233 1.90 -14.20 14.85
C ALA A 233 1.97 -14.63 13.37
N ALA A 234 1.53 -13.79 12.43
CA ALA A 234 1.63 -14.07 11.01
C ALA A 234 3.09 -14.09 10.53
N ILE A 235 3.92 -13.16 11.00
CA ILE A 235 5.37 -13.17 10.75
C ILE A 235 6.03 -14.44 11.26
N ASP A 236 5.69 -14.89 12.47
CA ASP A 236 6.23 -16.12 13.02
C ASP A 236 5.82 -17.37 12.23
N GLN A 237 4.58 -17.40 11.70
CA GLN A 237 4.11 -18.49 10.83
C GLN A 237 4.85 -18.53 9.48
N ILE A 238 5.18 -17.37 8.91
CA ILE A 238 5.85 -17.24 7.61
C ILE A 238 7.38 -17.44 7.73
N ARG A 239 7.97 -17.15 8.90
CA ARG A 239 9.42 -17.20 9.13
C ARG A 239 10.10 -18.49 8.64
N PRO A 240 9.60 -19.71 8.91
CA PRO A 240 10.27 -20.93 8.46
C PRO A 240 10.39 -21.01 6.93
N LEU A 241 9.39 -20.53 6.20
CA LEU A 241 9.41 -20.47 4.74
C LEU A 241 10.37 -19.37 4.25
N TYR A 242 10.34 -18.20 4.89
CA TYR A 242 11.25 -17.10 4.57
C TYR A 242 12.74 -17.48 4.77
N GLU A 243 13.09 -18.13 5.87
CA GLU A 243 14.46 -18.52 6.17
C GLU A 243 15.02 -19.51 5.14
N GLN A 244 14.17 -20.36 4.55
CA GLN A 244 14.58 -21.29 3.49
C GLN A 244 14.90 -20.56 2.17
N ILE A 245 14.08 -19.59 1.75
CA ILE A 245 14.36 -18.82 0.54
C ILE A 245 15.57 -17.90 0.75
N HIS A 246 15.70 -17.29 1.93
CA HIS A 246 16.87 -16.50 2.31
C HIS A 246 18.17 -17.31 2.22
N ALA A 247 18.19 -18.50 2.83
CA ALA A 247 19.35 -19.40 2.83
C ALA A 247 19.78 -19.77 1.41
N TYR A 248 18.81 -20.10 0.56
CA TYR A 248 19.04 -20.48 -0.83
C TYR A 248 19.57 -19.31 -1.66
N VAL A 249 18.97 -18.12 -1.53
CA VAL A 249 19.41 -16.89 -2.19
C VAL A 249 20.83 -16.54 -1.75
N ARG A 250 21.12 -16.54 -0.44
CA ARG A 250 22.47 -16.29 0.09
C ARG A 250 23.48 -17.27 -0.48
N TYR A 251 23.15 -18.56 -0.54
CA TYR A 251 24.02 -19.58 -1.13
C TYR A 251 24.32 -19.30 -2.61
N LYS A 252 23.32 -18.93 -3.40
CA LYS A 252 23.49 -18.59 -4.83
C LYS A 252 24.30 -17.32 -5.03
N LEU A 253 24.00 -16.27 -4.28
CA LEU A 253 24.76 -15.01 -4.32
C LEU A 253 26.22 -15.23 -3.93
N ARG A 254 26.48 -16.08 -2.93
CA ARG A 254 27.85 -16.47 -2.54
C ARG A 254 28.58 -17.22 -3.65
N LYS A 255 27.89 -18.10 -4.39
CA LYS A 255 28.48 -18.74 -5.59
C LYS A 255 28.79 -17.74 -6.70
N HIS A 256 27.97 -16.71 -6.87
CA HIS A 256 28.13 -15.71 -7.93
C HIS A 256 29.20 -14.66 -7.59
N TYR A 257 29.14 -14.07 -6.40
CA TYR A 257 29.99 -12.95 -5.96
C TYR A 257 31.21 -13.36 -5.14
N GLY A 258 31.22 -14.59 -4.60
CA GLY A 258 32.30 -15.10 -3.77
C GLY A 258 32.12 -14.88 -2.26
N ASN A 259 32.95 -15.60 -1.50
CA ASN A 259 32.84 -15.71 -0.04
C ASN A 259 33.25 -14.44 0.73
N GLU A 260 34.05 -13.57 0.12
CA GLU A 260 34.50 -12.33 0.75
C GLU A 260 33.38 -11.29 0.81
N LEU A 261 32.50 -11.28 -0.20
CA LEU A 261 31.36 -10.37 -0.29
C LEU A 261 30.13 -10.93 0.43
N VAL A 262 29.85 -12.22 0.29
CA VAL A 262 28.65 -12.85 0.86
C VAL A 262 29.07 -13.94 1.85
N SER A 263 28.88 -13.65 3.14
CA SER A 263 29.14 -14.59 4.22
C SER A 263 28.24 -15.82 4.11
N GLU A 264 28.77 -16.99 4.50
CA GLU A 264 27.98 -18.22 4.57
C GLU A 264 26.88 -18.17 5.64
N LYS A 265 27.15 -17.45 6.73
CA LYS A 265 26.29 -17.42 7.92
C LYS A 265 25.77 -16.05 8.28
N GLY A 266 26.33 -14.98 7.71
CA GLY A 266 25.90 -13.61 7.99
C GLY A 266 24.62 -13.21 7.24
N PRO A 267 24.10 -12.00 7.52
CA PRO A 267 23.07 -11.36 6.70
C PRO A 267 23.53 -11.17 5.25
N ILE A 268 22.58 -11.02 4.32
CA ILE A 268 22.87 -10.73 2.91
C ILE A 268 23.15 -9.21 2.75
N PRO A 269 24.25 -8.80 2.10
CA PRO A 269 24.48 -7.40 1.77
C PRO A 269 23.38 -6.86 0.85
N ILE A 270 22.59 -5.90 1.34
CA ILE A 270 21.29 -5.53 0.75
C ILE A 270 21.38 -5.02 -0.70
N HIS A 271 22.46 -4.32 -1.04
CA HIS A 271 22.72 -3.80 -2.39
C HIS A 271 22.84 -4.87 -3.49
N LEU A 272 22.99 -6.16 -3.13
CA LEU A 272 23.09 -7.27 -4.09
C LEU A 272 21.74 -7.91 -4.42
N LEU A 273 20.64 -7.39 -3.87
CA LEU A 273 19.30 -7.99 -3.99
C LEU A 273 18.46 -7.40 -5.13
N GLY A 274 19.05 -6.61 -6.02
CA GLY A 274 18.35 -6.10 -7.20
C GLY A 274 17.37 -4.96 -6.92
N ASN A 275 17.38 -4.40 -5.71
CA ASN A 275 16.47 -3.35 -5.27
C ASN A 275 17.15 -2.45 -4.22
N MET A 276 16.92 -1.13 -4.28
CA MET A 276 17.53 -0.14 -3.38
C MET A 276 17.33 -0.45 -1.88
N TRP A 277 16.17 -1.00 -1.53
CA TRP A 277 15.78 -1.32 -0.15
C TRP A 277 15.76 -2.83 0.14
N GLY A 278 16.11 -3.67 -0.84
CA GLY A 278 15.98 -5.12 -0.74
C GLY A 278 14.57 -5.59 -0.37
N GLN A 279 13.53 -4.83 -0.75
CA GLN A 279 12.13 -5.15 -0.40
C GLN A 279 11.56 -6.31 -1.23
N THR A 280 12.00 -6.43 -2.47
CA THR A 280 11.72 -7.54 -3.39
C THR A 280 13.00 -7.90 -4.11
N TRP A 281 13.15 -9.17 -4.48
CA TRP A 281 14.39 -9.77 -4.99
C TRP A 281 14.20 -10.37 -6.39
N ASP A 282 13.10 -10.05 -7.06
CA ASP A 282 12.75 -10.53 -8.40
C ASP A 282 13.85 -10.21 -9.45
N ASN A 283 14.49 -9.04 -9.34
CA ASN A 283 15.56 -8.59 -10.23
C ASN A 283 16.87 -9.41 -10.18
N ILE A 284 17.01 -10.36 -9.23
CA ILE A 284 18.15 -11.29 -9.17
C ILE A 284 17.75 -12.75 -9.47
N ALA A 285 16.54 -12.97 -9.99
CA ALA A 285 16.09 -14.30 -10.34
C ALA A 285 17.01 -14.98 -11.39
N ASP A 286 17.56 -14.22 -12.33
CA ASP A 286 18.48 -14.69 -13.38
C ASP A 286 19.74 -15.39 -12.80
N ILE A 287 20.32 -14.85 -11.73
CA ILE A 287 21.53 -15.40 -11.09
C ILE A 287 21.26 -16.36 -9.94
N THR A 288 20.01 -16.46 -9.47
CA THR A 288 19.65 -17.30 -8.31
C THR A 288 18.66 -18.42 -8.60
N THR A 289 18.09 -18.49 -9.80
CA THR A 289 17.06 -19.47 -10.17
C THR A 289 17.49 -20.93 -9.90
N PRO A 290 16.56 -21.81 -9.48
CA PRO A 290 16.74 -23.26 -9.40
C PRO A 290 17.31 -23.89 -10.66
N PHE A 291 16.64 -23.68 -11.80
CA PHE A 291 16.98 -24.33 -13.06
C PHE A 291 17.32 -23.28 -14.13
N PRO A 292 18.59 -22.85 -14.25
CA PRO A 292 18.99 -21.78 -15.15
C PRO A 292 18.92 -22.16 -16.64
N ASN A 293 18.83 -23.46 -16.95
CA ASN A 293 18.65 -23.95 -18.32
C ASN A 293 17.19 -23.90 -18.78
N LYS A 294 16.26 -23.56 -17.89
CA LYS A 294 14.83 -23.35 -18.20
C LYS A 294 14.58 -21.86 -18.37
N VAL A 295 13.72 -21.52 -19.33
CA VAL A 295 13.33 -20.14 -19.60
C VAL A 295 12.57 -19.60 -18.37
N LEU A 296 13.04 -18.48 -17.83
CA LEU A 296 12.30 -17.74 -16.81
C LEU A 296 11.05 -17.14 -17.42
N LEU A 297 9.97 -17.08 -16.65
CA LEU A 297 8.75 -16.44 -17.11
C LEU A 297 8.98 -14.92 -17.13
N ASP A 298 9.26 -14.38 -18.31
CA ASP A 298 9.30 -12.95 -18.60
C ASP A 298 8.77 -12.71 -20.01
N VAL A 299 7.71 -11.92 -20.11
CA VAL A 299 7.03 -11.61 -21.37
C VAL A 299 7.42 -10.25 -21.95
N THR A 300 8.38 -9.55 -21.35
CA THR A 300 8.81 -8.20 -21.75
C THR A 300 9.21 -8.13 -23.22
N GLU A 301 10.07 -9.03 -23.70
CA GLU A 301 10.50 -9.03 -25.10
C GLU A 301 9.33 -9.30 -26.06
N GLU A 302 8.38 -10.15 -25.66
CA GLU A 302 7.20 -10.47 -26.46
C GLU A 302 6.23 -9.29 -26.51
N MET A 303 6.03 -8.56 -25.41
CA MET A 303 5.25 -7.31 -25.38
C MET A 303 5.83 -6.28 -26.34
N VAL A 304 7.15 -6.06 -26.29
CA VAL A 304 7.85 -5.14 -27.21
C VAL A 304 7.70 -5.61 -28.66
N ARG A 305 7.89 -6.91 -28.93
CA ARG A 305 7.75 -7.49 -30.27
C ARG A 305 6.33 -7.34 -30.84
N GLN A 306 5.31 -7.43 -30.00
CA GLN A 306 3.91 -7.23 -30.39
C GLN A 306 3.50 -5.75 -30.50
N GLY A 307 4.40 -4.81 -30.16
CA GLY A 307 4.12 -3.38 -30.25
C GLY A 307 3.22 -2.86 -29.14
N TYR A 308 3.34 -3.39 -27.92
CA TYR A 308 2.62 -2.90 -26.75
C TYR A 308 2.97 -1.43 -26.47
N THR A 309 1.97 -0.68 -26.02
CA THR A 309 2.07 0.69 -25.51
C THR A 309 1.54 0.75 -24.08
N ALA A 310 1.82 1.83 -23.35
CA ALA A 310 1.26 2.00 -22.01
C ALA A 310 -0.27 1.93 -22.05
N VAL A 311 -0.90 2.66 -22.97
CA VAL A 311 -2.36 2.62 -23.19
C VAL A 311 -2.86 1.19 -23.43
N LYS A 312 -2.17 0.40 -24.26
CA LYS A 312 -2.56 -0.99 -24.52
C LYS A 312 -2.55 -1.85 -23.25
N MET A 313 -1.58 -1.65 -22.37
CA MET A 313 -1.51 -2.35 -21.08
C MET A 313 -2.74 -2.02 -20.21
N PHE A 314 -3.13 -0.74 -20.13
CA PHE A 314 -4.33 -0.32 -19.42
C PHE A 314 -5.63 -0.84 -20.06
N GLU A 315 -5.71 -0.88 -21.39
CA GLU A 315 -6.87 -1.46 -22.10
C GLU A 315 -7.04 -2.94 -21.78
N MET A 316 -5.94 -3.68 -21.64
CA MET A 316 -5.99 -5.09 -21.25
C MET A 316 -6.43 -5.27 -19.80
N GLY A 317 -5.98 -4.41 -18.89
CA GLY A 317 -6.49 -4.40 -17.52
C GLY A 317 -7.99 -4.08 -17.45
N ASP A 318 -8.46 -3.05 -18.17
CA ASP A 318 -9.90 -2.71 -18.28
C ASP A 318 -10.72 -3.90 -18.83
N GLU A 319 -10.19 -4.60 -19.84
CA GLU A 319 -10.83 -5.79 -20.40
C GLU A 319 -10.89 -6.94 -19.40
N PHE A 320 -9.83 -7.16 -18.62
CA PHE A 320 -9.82 -8.17 -17.56
C PHE A 320 -10.97 -7.93 -16.56
N PHE A 321 -11.13 -6.70 -16.06
CA PHE A 321 -12.23 -6.34 -15.15
C PHE A 321 -13.61 -6.52 -15.79
N GLN A 322 -13.78 -6.08 -17.03
CA GLN A 322 -15.04 -6.27 -17.77
C GLN A 322 -15.39 -7.75 -17.97
N SER A 323 -14.40 -8.60 -18.24
CA SER A 323 -14.59 -10.05 -18.40
C SER A 323 -15.20 -10.72 -17.17
N MET A 324 -14.94 -10.15 -15.98
CA MET A 324 -15.47 -10.60 -14.70
C MET A 324 -16.80 -9.89 -14.33
N ASN A 325 -17.46 -9.22 -15.27
CA ASN A 325 -18.68 -8.45 -15.04
C ASN A 325 -18.48 -7.25 -14.09
N MET A 326 -17.28 -6.67 -14.03
CA MET A 326 -16.97 -5.46 -13.26
C MET A 326 -17.12 -4.17 -14.09
N THR A 327 -16.94 -3.02 -13.45
CA THR A 327 -17.25 -1.72 -14.07
C THR A 327 -16.15 -1.31 -15.04
N LYS A 328 -16.51 -1.09 -16.31
CA LYS A 328 -15.61 -0.52 -17.32
C LYS A 328 -15.04 0.83 -16.88
N LEU A 329 -13.77 1.10 -17.21
CA LEU A 329 -13.16 2.41 -16.99
C LEU A 329 -13.94 3.55 -17.69
N PRO A 330 -14.25 4.64 -16.99
CA PRO A 330 -15.00 5.75 -17.56
C PRO A 330 -14.16 6.57 -18.55
N PRO A 331 -14.77 7.32 -19.48
CA PRO A 331 -14.05 8.20 -20.41
C PRO A 331 -13.08 9.18 -19.73
N THR A 332 -13.50 9.74 -18.58
CA THR A 332 -12.68 10.68 -17.78
C THR A 332 -11.36 10.08 -17.33
N PHE A 333 -11.29 8.77 -17.06
CA PHE A 333 -10.04 8.09 -16.74
C PHE A 333 -9.02 8.24 -17.87
N TRP A 334 -9.43 7.94 -19.11
CA TRP A 334 -8.57 8.00 -20.28
C TRP A 334 -8.18 9.43 -20.67
N GLU A 335 -9.08 10.39 -20.45
CA GLU A 335 -8.86 11.80 -20.77
C GLU A 335 -7.90 12.50 -19.81
N LYS A 336 -7.90 12.13 -18.53
CA LYS A 336 -7.21 12.88 -17.47
C LYS A 336 -6.05 12.15 -16.80
N SER A 337 -5.88 10.84 -16.99
CA SER A 337 -4.76 10.09 -16.39
C SER A 337 -3.42 10.41 -17.07
N ILE A 338 -2.33 10.28 -16.32
CA ILE A 338 -0.96 10.33 -16.84
C ILE A 338 -0.43 8.90 -16.87
N LEU A 339 -0.47 8.27 -18.04
CA LEU A 339 -0.08 6.86 -18.22
C LEU A 339 1.35 6.69 -18.73
N GLU A 340 2.02 7.79 -19.09
CA GLU A 340 3.41 7.82 -19.53
C GLU A 340 4.12 9.05 -18.92
N LYS A 341 5.44 8.96 -18.71
CA LYS A 341 6.23 10.09 -18.23
C LYS A 341 6.17 11.26 -19.25
N PRO A 342 5.74 12.46 -18.85
CA PRO A 342 5.76 13.64 -19.72
C PRO A 342 7.17 13.94 -20.26
N LYS A 343 7.25 14.47 -21.49
CA LYS A 343 8.52 14.81 -22.18
C LYS A 343 8.78 16.32 -22.26
N ASP A 344 7.97 17.11 -21.56
CA ASP A 344 8.02 18.57 -21.49
C ASP A 344 9.02 19.10 -20.45
N GLY A 345 9.66 18.20 -19.68
CA GLY A 345 10.71 18.53 -18.72
C GLY A 345 10.20 18.97 -17.35
N ARG A 346 8.89 18.87 -17.08
CA ARG A 346 8.35 19.13 -15.73
C ARG A 346 8.76 18.05 -14.75
N GLU A 347 8.96 18.44 -13.51
CA GLU A 347 9.15 17.52 -12.40
C GLU A 347 7.78 17.00 -11.92
N LEU A 348 7.71 15.71 -11.61
CA LEU A 348 6.50 15.05 -11.13
C LEU A 348 6.86 13.85 -10.26
N VAL A 349 5.93 13.42 -9.42
CA VAL A 349 6.08 12.18 -8.65
C VAL A 349 5.81 10.99 -9.58
N CYS A 350 6.85 10.31 -10.03
CA CYS A 350 6.71 9.14 -10.94
C CYS A 350 6.23 7.86 -10.25
N HIS A 351 6.24 7.79 -8.91
CA HIS A 351 5.69 6.65 -8.19
C HIS A 351 4.21 6.48 -8.57
N ALA A 352 3.84 5.25 -8.93
CA ALA A 352 2.49 4.92 -9.38
C ALA A 352 1.47 5.26 -8.29
N SER A 353 0.36 5.87 -8.66
CA SER A 353 -0.77 6.09 -7.76
C SER A 353 -2.10 6.20 -8.51
N ALA A 354 -3.15 5.68 -7.87
CA ALA A 354 -4.55 5.80 -8.28
C ALA A 354 -5.28 6.84 -7.42
N TRP A 355 -6.23 7.57 -8.02
CA TRP A 355 -6.88 8.73 -7.42
C TRP A 355 -8.40 8.69 -7.57
N ASP A 356 -9.13 8.87 -6.48
CA ASP A 356 -10.58 9.15 -6.44
C ASP A 356 -10.83 10.63 -6.20
N PHE A 357 -11.50 11.31 -7.13
CA PHE A 357 -11.80 12.74 -7.02
C PHE A 357 -13.16 13.02 -6.35
N TYR A 358 -13.84 12.04 -5.74
CA TYR A 358 -15.12 12.22 -5.03
C TYR A 358 -16.30 12.70 -5.91
N LYS A 359 -16.07 12.88 -7.21
CA LYS A 359 -17.08 13.09 -8.24
C LYS A 359 -17.39 11.77 -8.94
N LYS A 360 -18.55 11.72 -9.58
CA LYS A 360 -18.97 10.52 -10.30
C LYS A 360 -18.00 10.30 -11.46
N ASP A 361 -17.42 9.10 -11.53
CA ASP A 361 -16.57 8.63 -12.61
C ASP A 361 -15.28 9.46 -12.88
N ASP A 362 -14.90 10.42 -12.02
CA ASP A 362 -13.59 11.11 -12.07
C ASP A 362 -12.59 10.36 -11.20
N VAL A 363 -11.94 9.38 -11.84
CA VAL A 363 -10.90 8.53 -11.25
C VAL A 363 -9.70 8.53 -12.20
N ARG A 364 -8.48 8.57 -11.68
CA ARG A 364 -7.26 8.73 -12.50
C ARG A 364 -6.10 7.90 -12.00
N ILE A 365 -5.20 7.54 -12.90
CA ILE A 365 -3.89 6.98 -12.56
C ILE A 365 -2.78 7.95 -12.99
N LYS A 366 -1.76 8.05 -12.15
CA LYS A 366 -0.46 8.65 -12.49
C LYS A 366 0.58 7.55 -12.40
N GLN A 367 1.11 7.11 -13.54
CA GLN A 367 2.15 6.09 -13.63
C GLN A 367 3.10 6.40 -14.78
N CYS A 368 4.41 6.43 -14.50
CA CYS A 368 5.45 6.58 -15.51
C CYS A 368 5.72 5.23 -16.22
N THR A 369 4.69 4.68 -16.87
CA THR A 369 4.65 3.30 -17.37
C THR A 369 5.70 3.02 -18.44
N ARG A 370 6.37 1.88 -18.32
CA ARG A 370 7.31 1.31 -19.28
C ARG A 370 6.77 0.00 -19.85
N ILE A 371 7.26 -0.38 -21.03
CA ILE A 371 6.82 -1.62 -21.71
C ILE A 371 7.66 -2.79 -21.21
N ASN A 372 7.27 -3.33 -20.05
CA ASN A 372 7.86 -4.53 -19.45
C ASN A 372 6.80 -5.28 -18.61
N MET A 373 7.13 -6.50 -18.20
CA MET A 373 6.22 -7.35 -17.42
C MET A 373 5.92 -6.81 -16.01
N GLU A 374 6.90 -6.18 -15.35
CA GLU A 374 6.75 -5.59 -14.02
C GLU A 374 5.68 -4.48 -14.03
N ASP A 375 5.85 -3.49 -14.90
CA ASP A 375 4.92 -2.40 -15.14
C ASP A 375 3.54 -2.93 -15.61
N PHE A 376 3.48 -4.06 -16.33
CA PHE A 376 2.21 -4.71 -16.70
C PHE A 376 1.43 -5.20 -15.49
N PHE A 377 2.12 -5.74 -14.47
CA PHE A 377 1.47 -6.10 -13.20
C PHE A 377 1.14 -4.86 -12.36
N THR A 378 1.98 -3.84 -12.36
CA THR A 378 1.67 -2.55 -11.71
C THR A 378 0.41 -1.91 -12.29
N VAL A 379 0.22 -1.95 -13.61
CA VAL A 379 -1.02 -1.49 -14.24
C VAL A 379 -2.26 -2.21 -13.67
N HIS A 380 -2.20 -3.53 -13.49
CA HIS A 380 -3.32 -4.29 -12.90
C HIS A 380 -3.52 -3.97 -11.41
N HIS A 381 -2.43 -3.73 -10.67
CA HIS A 381 -2.47 -3.30 -9.29
C HIS A 381 -3.23 -1.97 -9.15
N GLU A 382 -2.80 -0.93 -9.89
CA GLU A 382 -3.41 0.39 -9.84
C GLU A 382 -4.86 0.39 -10.35
N LEU A 383 -5.16 -0.41 -11.38
CA LEU A 383 -6.54 -0.58 -11.84
C LEU A 383 -7.44 -1.27 -10.81
N GLY A 384 -6.88 -2.08 -9.90
CA GLY A 384 -7.60 -2.60 -8.74
C GLY A 384 -8.09 -1.50 -7.81
N HIS A 385 -7.27 -0.49 -7.54
CA HIS A 385 -7.67 0.69 -6.78
C HIS A 385 -8.80 1.46 -7.50
N ILE A 386 -8.63 1.74 -8.80
CA ILE A 386 -9.67 2.39 -9.61
C ILE A 386 -10.97 1.59 -9.58
N GLN A 387 -10.89 0.26 -9.66
CA GLN A 387 -12.06 -0.57 -9.60
C GLN A 387 -12.76 -0.47 -8.24
N TYR A 388 -12.01 -0.40 -7.14
CA TYR A 388 -12.57 -0.18 -5.80
C TYR A 388 -13.31 1.16 -5.75
N TYR A 389 -12.68 2.24 -6.23
CA TYR A 389 -13.29 3.58 -6.33
C TYR A 389 -14.63 3.55 -7.06
N LEU A 390 -14.66 2.91 -8.22
CA LEU A 390 -15.86 2.78 -9.04
C LEU A 390 -16.97 1.94 -8.38
N GLN A 391 -16.64 0.99 -7.50
CA GLN A 391 -17.65 0.18 -6.81
C GLN A 391 -18.28 0.93 -5.63
N TYR A 392 -17.53 1.71 -4.86
CA TYR A 392 -18.05 2.40 -3.68
C TYR A 392 -18.44 3.86 -3.91
N GLN A 393 -18.26 4.44 -5.10
CA GLN A 393 -18.52 5.87 -5.37
C GLN A 393 -19.96 6.33 -5.10
N HIS A 394 -20.89 5.39 -4.92
CA HIS A 394 -22.29 5.64 -4.57
C HIS A 394 -22.54 5.83 -3.07
N LEU A 395 -21.55 5.52 -2.22
CA LEU A 395 -21.61 5.70 -0.77
C LEU A 395 -21.38 7.17 -0.37
N PRO A 396 -21.80 7.57 0.85
CA PRO A 396 -21.37 8.82 1.46
C PRO A 396 -19.85 8.97 1.45
N SER A 397 -19.35 10.19 1.34
CA SER A 397 -17.93 10.50 1.16
C SER A 397 -17.05 9.85 2.24
N VAL A 398 -17.55 9.79 3.48
CA VAL A 398 -16.85 9.18 4.62
C VAL A 398 -16.66 7.65 4.51
N TYR A 399 -17.37 6.99 3.59
CA TYR A 399 -17.26 5.55 3.34
C TYR A 399 -16.53 5.20 2.04
N ARG A 400 -16.05 6.21 1.29
CA ARG A 400 -15.33 6.04 0.02
C ARG A 400 -13.85 5.75 0.24
N GLU A 401 -13.59 4.68 0.96
CA GLU A 401 -12.26 4.12 1.23
C GLU A 401 -12.37 2.60 1.39
N GLY A 402 -11.24 1.91 1.48
CA GLY A 402 -11.21 0.46 1.70
C GLY A 402 -11.78 0.06 3.06
N ALA A 403 -12.23 -1.18 3.20
CA ALA A 403 -12.77 -1.68 4.48
C ALA A 403 -11.74 -1.56 5.63
N ASN A 404 -10.46 -1.72 5.29
CA ASN A 404 -9.29 -1.20 6.00
C ASN A 404 -8.18 -0.90 4.94
N PRO A 405 -7.05 -0.28 5.31
CA PRO A 405 -6.00 0.07 4.35
C PRO A 405 -5.47 -1.13 3.53
N GLY A 406 -5.30 -2.30 4.15
CA GLY A 406 -4.79 -3.49 3.48
C GLY A 406 -5.73 -4.10 2.45
N PHE A 407 -7.04 -3.87 2.55
CA PHE A 407 -8.00 -4.31 1.51
C PHE A 407 -7.78 -3.56 0.21
N HIS A 408 -7.47 -2.26 0.28
CA HIS A 408 -7.30 -1.44 -0.90
C HIS A 408 -6.12 -1.94 -1.75
N GLU A 409 -5.01 -2.22 -1.08
CA GLU A 409 -3.78 -2.80 -1.63
C GLU A 409 -3.96 -4.25 -2.13
N ALA A 410 -4.80 -5.04 -1.45
CA ALA A 410 -4.99 -6.45 -1.81
C ALA A 410 -5.75 -6.64 -3.11
N VAL A 411 -6.71 -5.76 -3.42
CA VAL A 411 -7.62 -5.93 -4.57
C VAL A 411 -6.87 -5.88 -5.90
N GLY A 412 -5.93 -4.95 -6.05
CA GLY A 412 -5.05 -4.88 -7.21
C GLY A 412 -4.18 -6.12 -7.35
N ASP A 413 -3.59 -6.55 -6.23
CA ASP A 413 -2.68 -7.70 -6.22
C ASP A 413 -3.35 -9.05 -6.51
N VAL A 414 -4.62 -9.24 -6.14
CA VAL A 414 -5.38 -10.46 -6.49
C VAL A 414 -5.43 -10.68 -7.99
N LEU A 415 -5.58 -9.60 -8.77
CA LEU A 415 -5.61 -9.72 -10.23
C LEU A 415 -4.23 -10.02 -10.78
N SER A 416 -3.21 -9.33 -10.28
CA SER A 416 -1.82 -9.59 -10.66
C SER A 416 -1.40 -11.05 -10.40
N LEU A 417 -1.94 -11.70 -9.36
CA LEU A 417 -1.75 -13.15 -9.13
C LEU A 417 -2.34 -14.02 -10.25
N SER A 418 -3.49 -13.66 -10.81
CA SER A 418 -4.08 -14.39 -11.95
C SER A 418 -3.36 -14.08 -13.27
N VAL A 419 -3.06 -12.80 -13.51
CA VAL A 419 -2.41 -12.31 -14.73
C VAL A 419 -0.98 -12.84 -14.88
N SER A 420 -0.28 -13.05 -13.77
CA SER A 420 1.09 -13.61 -13.76
C SER A 420 1.16 -15.11 -14.04
N THR A 421 0.02 -15.80 -14.16
CA THR A 421 0.03 -17.24 -14.45
C THR A 421 0.41 -17.51 -15.92
N PRO A 422 1.19 -18.57 -16.21
CA PRO A 422 1.41 -19.05 -17.58
C PRO A 422 0.09 -19.29 -18.32
N LYS A 423 -0.92 -19.82 -17.62
CA LYS A 423 -2.27 -20.03 -18.16
C LYS A 423 -2.87 -18.74 -18.74
N HIS A 424 -2.80 -17.64 -18.00
CA HIS A 424 -3.31 -16.35 -18.47
C HIS A 424 -2.44 -15.76 -19.59
N LEU A 425 -1.12 -15.74 -19.41
CA LEU A 425 -0.18 -15.18 -20.37
C LEU A 425 -0.22 -15.89 -21.74
N GLU A 426 -0.45 -17.20 -21.76
CA GLU A 426 -0.72 -17.96 -23.00
C GLU A 426 -2.05 -17.53 -23.64
N LYS A 427 -3.10 -17.37 -22.83
CA LYS A 427 -4.44 -17.00 -23.30
C LYS A 427 -4.47 -15.63 -23.98
N ILE A 428 -3.70 -14.67 -23.48
CA ILE A 428 -3.53 -13.34 -24.08
C ILE A 428 -2.42 -13.27 -25.15
N GLY A 429 -1.77 -14.40 -25.44
CA GLY A 429 -0.79 -14.54 -26.52
C GLY A 429 0.61 -13.97 -26.22
N LEU A 430 0.90 -13.63 -24.96
CA LEU A 430 2.22 -13.15 -24.50
C LEU A 430 3.19 -14.28 -24.15
N LEU A 431 2.69 -15.50 -23.96
CA LEU A 431 3.50 -16.68 -23.76
C LEU A 431 3.26 -17.69 -24.90
N LYS A 432 4.32 -18.06 -25.62
CA LYS A 432 4.26 -19.01 -26.74
C LYS A 432 5.22 -20.16 -26.51
N ALA A 433 4.75 -21.39 -26.78
CA ALA A 433 5.55 -22.61 -26.72
C ALA A 433 6.25 -22.86 -25.36
N PHE A 434 5.65 -22.37 -24.26
CA PHE A 434 6.17 -22.61 -22.92
C PHE A 434 5.81 -24.02 -22.47
N VAL A 435 6.82 -24.78 -22.05
CA VAL A 435 6.61 -26.11 -21.46
C VAL A 435 6.63 -25.95 -19.96
N LEU A 436 5.44 -25.98 -19.35
CA LEU A 436 5.25 -25.96 -17.90
C LEU A 436 5.53 -27.35 -17.30
N ASP A 437 6.79 -27.77 -17.35
CA ASP A 437 7.28 -28.93 -16.60
C ASP A 437 7.57 -28.58 -15.13
N GLU A 438 7.95 -29.57 -14.32
CA GLU A 438 8.18 -29.40 -12.88
C GLU A 438 9.32 -28.40 -12.57
N GLU A 439 10.35 -28.33 -13.42
CA GLU A 439 11.45 -27.37 -13.24
C GLU A 439 10.98 -25.95 -13.55
N SER A 440 10.23 -25.75 -14.64
CA SER A 440 9.63 -24.48 -15.01
C SER A 440 8.63 -23.98 -13.96
N LYS A 441 7.77 -24.87 -13.43
CA LYS A 441 6.83 -24.55 -12.32
C LYS A 441 7.58 -24.07 -11.09
N LEU A 442 8.68 -24.74 -10.74
CA LEU A 442 9.44 -24.40 -9.56
C LEU A 442 10.19 -23.07 -9.72
N ASN A 443 10.73 -22.78 -10.92
CA ASN A 443 11.25 -21.45 -11.24
C ASN A 443 10.17 -20.37 -11.09
N GLN A 444 8.94 -20.62 -11.56
CA GLN A 444 7.81 -19.70 -11.38
C GLN A 444 7.49 -19.47 -9.90
N PHE A 445 7.40 -20.54 -9.10
CA PHE A 445 7.13 -20.41 -7.66
C PHE A 445 8.25 -19.65 -6.96
N TYR A 446 9.49 -19.90 -7.33
CA TYR A 446 10.66 -19.19 -6.82
C TYR A 446 10.60 -17.68 -7.15
N GLN A 447 10.30 -17.30 -8.41
CA GLN A 447 10.11 -15.90 -8.80
C GLN A 447 8.96 -15.22 -8.02
N ALA A 448 7.84 -15.93 -7.82
CA ALA A 448 6.75 -15.45 -6.97
C ALA A 448 7.21 -15.30 -5.50
N GLY A 449 8.08 -16.18 -5.01
CA GLY A 449 8.67 -16.07 -3.68
C GLY A 449 9.57 -14.83 -3.53
N LEU A 450 10.40 -14.56 -4.53
CA LEU A 450 11.28 -13.38 -4.56
C LEU A 450 10.52 -12.04 -4.66
N SER A 451 9.29 -12.04 -5.17
CA SER A 451 8.47 -10.82 -5.27
C SER A 451 7.49 -10.66 -4.10
N LYS A 452 6.84 -11.75 -3.65
CA LYS A 452 5.77 -11.68 -2.66
C LYS A 452 6.18 -12.14 -1.26
N LEU A 453 6.87 -13.27 -1.14
CA LEU A 453 7.21 -13.84 0.18
C LEU A 453 8.27 -13.00 0.91
N VAL A 454 9.32 -12.58 0.22
CA VAL A 454 10.45 -11.87 0.85
C VAL A 454 10.10 -10.44 1.28
N PHE A 455 9.02 -9.90 0.72
CA PHE A 455 8.51 -8.57 1.04
C PHE A 455 7.87 -8.49 2.43
N LEU A 456 7.28 -9.58 2.94
CA LEU A 456 6.53 -9.58 4.20
C LEU A 456 7.38 -9.16 5.41
N PRO A 457 8.60 -9.71 5.65
CA PRO A 457 9.44 -9.21 6.73
C PRO A 457 9.91 -7.76 6.53
N PHE A 458 10.11 -7.32 5.28
CA PHE A 458 10.41 -5.91 4.99
C PHE A 458 9.27 -5.00 5.45
N ALA A 459 8.06 -5.26 4.97
CA ALA A 459 6.89 -4.46 5.27
C ALA A 459 6.58 -4.40 6.77
N TYR A 460 6.68 -5.55 7.44
CA TYR A 460 6.53 -5.64 8.89
C TYR A 460 7.53 -4.75 9.65
N THR A 461 8.81 -4.77 9.27
CA THR A 461 9.82 -4.00 10.00
C THR A 461 9.66 -2.49 9.87
N LEU A 462 9.13 -1.97 8.77
CA LEU A 462 8.99 -0.52 8.60
C LEU A 462 8.02 0.07 9.62
N ASP A 463 6.87 -0.56 9.81
CA ASP A 463 5.88 -0.05 10.77
C ASP A 463 6.18 -0.46 12.20
N LYS A 464 6.74 -1.65 12.44
CA LYS A 464 7.24 -1.96 13.79
C LYS A 464 8.29 -0.93 14.25
N TYR A 465 9.19 -0.52 13.36
CA TYR A 465 10.17 0.53 13.63
C TYR A 465 9.51 1.88 13.91
N ARG A 466 8.59 2.33 13.06
CA ARG A 466 7.88 3.61 13.25
C ARG A 466 7.02 3.61 14.50
N TRP A 467 6.36 2.51 14.83
CA TRP A 467 5.56 2.39 16.06
C TRP A 467 6.42 2.54 17.31
N GLU A 468 7.58 1.88 17.38
CA GLU A 468 8.48 2.01 18.52
C GLU A 468 9.01 3.46 18.65
N ILE A 469 9.18 4.20 17.53
CA ILE A 469 9.50 5.63 17.56
C ILE A 469 8.32 6.47 18.06
N PHE A 470 7.12 6.27 17.52
CA PHE A 470 5.92 7.02 17.92
C PHE A 470 5.58 6.81 19.40
N ARG A 471 5.71 5.58 19.90
CA ARG A 471 5.56 5.22 21.32
C ARG A 471 6.68 5.77 22.20
N GLY A 472 7.81 6.11 21.59
CA GLY A 472 8.98 6.67 22.27
C GLY A 472 9.88 5.60 22.91
N ASP A 473 9.70 4.34 22.53
CA ASP A 473 10.55 3.20 22.92
C ASP A 473 11.95 3.33 22.28
N VAL A 474 12.03 3.94 21.10
CA VAL A 474 13.27 4.26 20.40
C VAL A 474 13.51 5.77 20.44
N LYS A 475 14.68 6.17 20.94
CA LYS A 475 15.08 7.58 21.05
C LYS A 475 15.85 8.05 19.80
N PRO A 476 15.85 9.37 19.48
CA PRO A 476 16.51 9.91 18.28
C PRO A 476 17.97 9.50 18.09
N GLU A 477 18.71 9.36 19.20
CA GLU A 477 20.11 8.91 19.22
C GLU A 477 20.30 7.42 18.87
N ASN A 478 19.22 6.65 18.72
CA ASN A 478 19.23 5.23 18.37
C ASN A 478 18.39 4.90 17.13
N TYR A 479 17.93 5.91 16.38
CA TYR A 479 17.05 5.71 15.23
C TYR A 479 17.66 4.82 14.17
N ASN A 480 18.93 5.02 13.81
CA ASN A 480 19.48 4.35 12.63
C ASN A 480 19.90 2.91 12.92
N CYS A 481 20.56 2.67 14.05
CA CYS A 481 20.96 1.32 14.40
C CYS A 481 19.79 0.45 14.82
N LYS A 482 18.72 1.01 15.40
CA LYS A 482 17.49 0.25 15.64
C LYS A 482 16.82 -0.17 14.33
N PHE A 483 16.78 0.70 13.32
CA PHE A 483 16.30 0.35 11.99
C PHE A 483 17.06 -0.87 11.45
N TRP A 484 18.40 -0.79 11.41
CA TRP A 484 19.23 -1.90 10.92
C TRP A 484 19.17 -3.16 11.79
N GLU A 485 19.00 -3.04 13.10
CA GLU A 485 18.74 -4.17 13.99
C GLU A 485 17.47 -4.92 13.57
N MET A 486 16.37 -4.20 13.32
CA MET A 486 15.13 -4.82 12.86
C MET A 486 15.27 -5.45 11.46
N ARG A 487 15.90 -4.74 10.51
CA ARG A 487 16.15 -5.26 9.16
C ARG A 487 16.99 -6.55 9.21
N ALA A 488 18.03 -6.59 10.05
CA ALA A 488 18.83 -7.78 10.27
C ALA A 488 18.02 -8.89 10.96
N LYS A 489 17.25 -8.58 12.01
CA LYS A 489 16.49 -9.57 12.79
C LYS A 489 15.41 -10.28 11.98
N TYR A 490 14.65 -9.56 11.16
CA TYR A 490 13.48 -10.13 10.48
C TYR A 490 13.74 -10.45 9.01
N SER A 491 14.64 -9.72 8.33
CA SER A 491 14.98 -9.98 6.92
C SER A 491 16.38 -10.56 6.72
N GLY A 492 17.24 -10.62 7.73
CA GLY A 492 18.59 -11.16 7.54
C GLY A 492 19.37 -10.42 6.47
N VAL A 493 19.19 -9.10 6.36
CA VAL A 493 19.93 -8.22 5.44
C VAL A 493 20.72 -7.16 6.21
N GLU A 494 21.79 -6.67 5.60
CA GLU A 494 22.67 -5.65 6.18
C GLU A 494 23.14 -4.63 5.15
N PRO A 495 23.49 -3.39 5.56
CA PRO A 495 24.02 -2.38 4.65
C PRO A 495 25.39 -2.82 4.07
N PRO A 496 25.75 -2.37 2.85
CA PRO A 496 27.03 -2.71 2.22
C PRO A 496 28.25 -2.08 2.89
N VAL A 497 28.03 -1.05 3.71
CA VAL A 497 29.06 -0.33 4.47
C VAL A 497 28.60 -0.20 5.93
N VAL A 498 29.54 0.02 6.84
CA VAL A 498 29.21 0.30 8.25
C VAL A 498 28.45 1.63 8.31
N ARG A 499 27.26 1.62 8.92
CA ARG A 499 26.45 2.82 9.20
C ARG A 499 26.60 3.25 10.66
N SER A 500 26.07 4.42 10.98
CA SER A 500 26.12 5.01 12.32
C SER A 500 24.85 5.82 12.61
N GLU A 501 24.74 6.34 13.82
CA GLU A 501 23.67 7.29 14.19
C GLU A 501 23.85 8.68 13.57
N SER A 502 25.00 8.94 12.92
CA SER A 502 25.16 10.13 12.07
C SER A 502 24.42 10.02 10.73
N ASP A 503 23.97 8.82 10.37
CA ASP A 503 23.17 8.52 9.19
C ASP A 503 21.68 8.39 9.57
N PHE A 504 20.77 8.39 8.60
CA PHE A 504 19.34 8.16 8.83
C PHE A 504 18.72 7.45 7.63
N ASP A 505 18.84 6.13 7.62
CA ASP A 505 18.60 5.32 6.42
C ASP A 505 17.12 5.00 6.21
N ALA A 506 16.27 5.10 7.25
CA ALA A 506 14.84 4.81 7.15
C ALA A 506 14.11 5.75 6.17
N ALA A 507 14.44 7.05 6.17
CA ALA A 507 13.85 8.04 5.27
C ALA A 507 14.33 7.91 3.81
N ALA A 508 15.33 7.06 3.53
CA ALA A 508 15.67 6.74 2.15
C ALA A 508 14.59 5.91 1.44
N LYS A 509 13.50 5.53 2.14
CA LYS A 509 12.29 4.90 1.61
C LYS A 509 11.15 5.91 1.52
N TYR A 510 10.53 5.99 0.33
CA TYR A 510 9.44 6.94 0.02
C TYR A 510 8.38 7.05 1.12
N HIS A 511 7.80 5.92 1.53
CA HIS A 511 6.70 5.88 2.51
C HIS A 511 7.05 6.42 3.89
N VAL A 512 8.34 6.41 4.26
CA VAL A 512 8.80 7.03 5.52
C VAL A 512 8.85 8.54 5.37
N SER A 513 9.45 9.05 4.27
CA SER A 513 9.51 10.48 3.97
C SER A 513 8.15 11.10 3.60
N ALA A 514 7.23 10.27 3.09
CA ALA A 514 5.91 10.70 2.66
C ALA A 514 4.82 10.50 3.70
N ASP A 515 5.16 10.05 4.92
CA ASP A 515 4.20 9.76 5.99
C ASP A 515 3.05 8.82 5.56
N VAL A 516 3.40 7.79 4.78
CA VAL A 516 2.45 6.77 4.35
C VAL A 516 2.62 5.54 5.23
N GLU A 517 1.60 5.18 6.00
CA GLU A 517 1.53 3.93 6.77
C GLU A 517 1.86 2.72 5.88
N TYR A 518 2.60 1.72 6.40
CA TYR A 518 3.15 0.63 5.59
C TYR A 518 2.54 -0.74 5.91
N LEU A 519 1.92 -0.91 7.07
CA LEU A 519 1.25 -2.15 7.47
C LEU A 519 0.14 -2.53 6.48
N ARG A 520 -0.44 -1.57 5.74
CA ARG A 520 -1.35 -1.84 4.61
C ARG A 520 -0.78 -2.87 3.63
N TYR A 521 0.51 -2.81 3.31
CA TYR A 521 1.14 -3.72 2.37
C TYR A 521 1.36 -5.09 3.00
N PHE A 522 1.71 -5.16 4.28
CA PHE A 522 1.82 -6.43 5.00
C PHE A 522 0.48 -7.16 5.04
N VAL A 523 -0.59 -6.45 5.42
CA VAL A 523 -1.95 -6.99 5.47
C VAL A 523 -2.38 -7.42 4.07
N SER A 524 -2.15 -6.58 3.06
CA SER A 524 -2.41 -6.91 1.66
C SER A 524 -1.76 -8.22 1.24
N TYR A 525 -0.47 -8.39 1.53
CA TYR A 525 0.29 -9.56 1.13
C TYR A 525 -0.16 -10.84 1.85
N ILE A 526 -0.97 -10.75 2.89
CA ILE A 526 -1.65 -11.90 3.49
C ILE A 526 -3.05 -12.08 2.89
N VAL A 527 -3.89 -11.04 2.96
CA VAL A 527 -5.30 -11.16 2.61
C VAL A 527 -5.53 -11.32 1.11
N GLN A 528 -4.62 -10.84 0.25
CA GLN A 528 -4.69 -11.08 -1.19
C GLN A 528 -4.70 -12.57 -1.53
N PHE A 529 -4.01 -13.43 -0.77
CA PHE A 529 -4.05 -14.88 -0.99
C PHE A 529 -5.36 -15.49 -0.47
N GLN A 530 -5.96 -14.94 0.60
CA GLN A 530 -7.30 -15.35 1.03
C GLN A 530 -8.35 -14.99 -0.02
N PHE A 531 -8.26 -13.78 -0.59
CA PHE A 531 -9.13 -13.30 -1.65
C PHE A 531 -8.94 -14.10 -2.94
N HIS A 532 -7.69 -14.33 -3.36
CA HIS A 532 -7.35 -15.13 -4.53
C HIS A 532 -7.90 -16.55 -4.38
N ARG A 533 -7.66 -17.22 -3.24
CA ARG A 533 -8.24 -18.55 -2.98
C ARG A 533 -9.76 -18.55 -3.12
N ALA A 534 -10.45 -17.62 -2.47
CA ALA A 534 -11.91 -17.53 -2.56
C ALA A 534 -12.42 -17.22 -3.98
N ALA A 535 -11.73 -16.36 -4.73
CA ALA A 535 -12.06 -16.04 -6.11
C ALA A 535 -11.85 -17.25 -7.03
N CYS A 536 -10.75 -17.99 -6.86
CA CYS A 536 -10.45 -19.22 -7.58
C CYS A 536 -11.47 -20.34 -7.30
N GLU A 537 -11.90 -20.51 -6.05
CA GLU A 537 -12.99 -21.44 -5.69
C GLU A 537 -14.28 -21.09 -6.43
N LYS A 538 -14.66 -19.81 -6.45
CA LYS A 538 -15.87 -19.33 -7.14
C LYS A 538 -15.76 -19.42 -8.66
N ALA A 539 -14.55 -19.30 -9.21
CA ALA A 539 -14.27 -19.52 -10.63
C ALA A 539 -14.24 -21.01 -11.01
N GLY A 540 -14.21 -21.93 -10.03
CA GLY A 540 -14.03 -23.36 -10.29
C GLY A 540 -12.60 -23.73 -10.72
N GLU A 541 -11.64 -22.85 -10.45
CA GLU A 541 -10.23 -22.92 -10.87
C GLU A 541 -9.31 -23.49 -9.78
N TYR A 542 -9.80 -23.60 -8.55
CA TYR A 542 -9.07 -24.20 -7.43
C TYR A 542 -9.92 -25.22 -6.67
N VAL A 543 -9.28 -26.35 -6.34
CA VAL A 543 -9.82 -27.38 -5.44
C VAL A 543 -8.67 -27.87 -4.56
N LYS A 544 -8.85 -27.81 -3.25
CA LYS A 544 -7.79 -28.21 -2.29
C LYS A 544 -7.34 -29.66 -2.52
N GLY A 545 -6.04 -29.84 -2.78
CA GLY A 545 -5.42 -31.15 -3.01
C GLY A 545 -5.52 -31.67 -4.43
N ASP A 546 -6.15 -30.93 -5.35
CA ASP A 546 -6.19 -31.26 -6.77
C ASP A 546 -4.92 -30.74 -7.48
N PRO A 547 -4.11 -31.60 -8.13
CA PRO A 547 -2.89 -31.18 -8.80
C PRO A 547 -3.12 -30.38 -10.09
N GLU A 548 -4.33 -30.42 -10.67
CA GLU A 548 -4.68 -29.66 -11.89
C GLU A 548 -5.31 -28.30 -11.55
N LYS A 549 -5.85 -28.14 -10.35
CA LYS A 549 -6.56 -26.95 -9.86
C LYS A 549 -5.91 -26.36 -8.62
N THR A 550 -4.68 -25.89 -8.78
CA THR A 550 -3.87 -25.29 -7.72
C THR A 550 -4.04 -23.77 -7.66
N LEU A 551 -3.74 -23.16 -6.50
CA LEU A 551 -3.77 -21.70 -6.36
C LEU A 551 -2.77 -20.99 -7.29
N ASN A 552 -1.64 -21.64 -7.58
CA ASN A 552 -0.54 -21.09 -8.35
C ASN A 552 -0.81 -21.01 -9.87
N ASN A 553 -1.80 -21.74 -10.36
CA ASN A 553 -2.16 -21.79 -11.78
C ASN A 553 -3.63 -21.39 -12.03
N CYS A 554 -4.28 -20.81 -11.03
CA CYS A 554 -5.63 -20.29 -11.13
C CYS A 554 -5.65 -19.00 -11.95
N ASP A 555 -6.55 -18.93 -12.93
CA ASP A 555 -6.85 -17.71 -13.68
C ASP A 555 -8.33 -17.37 -13.57
N ILE A 556 -8.66 -16.28 -12.87
CA ILE A 556 -10.07 -15.84 -12.68
C ILE A 556 -10.63 -15.02 -13.85
N TYR A 557 -9.84 -14.79 -14.90
CA TYR A 557 -10.30 -14.09 -16.11
C TYR A 557 -11.55 -14.76 -16.71
N GLN A 558 -12.54 -13.95 -17.12
CA GLN A 558 -13.85 -14.38 -17.61
C GLN A 558 -14.77 -15.07 -16.57
N SER A 559 -14.41 -15.06 -15.28
CA SER A 559 -15.28 -15.57 -14.22
C SER A 559 -16.20 -14.47 -13.65
N ALA A 560 -17.41 -14.36 -14.22
CA ALA A 560 -18.44 -13.50 -13.66
C ALA A 560 -18.82 -13.88 -12.21
N ALA A 561 -18.68 -15.15 -11.83
CA ALA A 561 -18.95 -15.61 -10.47
C ALA A 561 -17.94 -15.04 -9.45
N ALA A 562 -16.65 -15.07 -9.78
CA ALA A 562 -15.60 -14.46 -8.97
C ALA A 562 -15.75 -12.93 -8.92
N GLY A 563 -15.96 -12.30 -10.08
CA GLY A 563 -16.13 -10.85 -10.16
C GLY A 563 -17.36 -10.33 -9.41
N ASN A 564 -18.50 -11.02 -9.47
CA ASN A 564 -19.68 -10.62 -8.70
C ASN A 564 -19.44 -10.68 -7.18
N ALA A 565 -18.67 -11.66 -6.69
CA ALA A 565 -18.31 -11.74 -5.28
C ALA A 565 -17.32 -10.65 -4.87
N LEU A 566 -16.32 -10.36 -5.71
CA LEU A 566 -15.41 -9.23 -5.50
C LEU A 566 -16.19 -7.92 -5.44
N LYS A 567 -17.04 -7.62 -6.45
CA LYS A 567 -17.90 -6.43 -6.47
C LYS A 567 -18.73 -6.28 -5.20
N ALA A 568 -19.31 -7.38 -4.69
CA ALA A 568 -20.11 -7.35 -3.48
C ALA A 568 -19.31 -6.88 -2.26
N MET A 569 -18.06 -7.34 -2.11
CA MET A 569 -17.14 -6.86 -1.06
C MET A 569 -16.75 -5.39 -1.30
N LEU A 570 -16.36 -5.04 -2.52
CA LEU A 570 -15.87 -3.68 -2.85
C LEU A 570 -16.96 -2.61 -2.71
N ALA A 571 -18.20 -2.93 -3.07
CA ALA A 571 -19.33 -2.00 -2.98
C ALA A 571 -19.64 -1.58 -1.53
N MET A 572 -19.13 -2.31 -0.53
CA MET A 572 -19.30 -1.95 0.87
C MET A 572 -18.44 -0.76 1.29
N GLY A 573 -17.36 -0.43 0.57
CA GLY A 573 -16.38 0.57 0.98
C GLY A 573 -15.94 0.36 2.42
N SER A 574 -15.93 1.43 3.22
CA SER A 574 -15.74 1.35 4.66
C SER A 574 -17.04 1.47 5.46
N SER A 575 -18.21 1.20 4.87
CA SER A 575 -19.52 1.30 5.55
C SER A 575 -19.73 0.25 6.66
N LYS A 576 -18.94 -0.82 6.65
CA LYS A 576 -18.95 -1.88 7.67
C LYS A 576 -17.52 -2.15 8.16
N PRO A 577 -17.34 -2.69 9.37
CA PRO A 577 -16.07 -3.23 9.82
C PRO A 577 -15.49 -4.25 8.82
N TRP A 578 -14.18 -4.24 8.63
CA TRP A 578 -13.52 -5.10 7.64
C TRP A 578 -13.79 -6.62 7.77
N PRO A 579 -14.06 -7.21 8.97
CA PRO A 579 -14.42 -8.63 9.05
C PRO A 579 -15.70 -8.96 8.29
N ASP A 580 -16.65 -8.02 8.23
CA ASP A 580 -17.90 -8.20 7.49
C ASP A 580 -17.64 -8.17 5.97
N ALA A 581 -16.77 -7.27 5.51
CA ALA A 581 -16.36 -7.22 4.11
C ALA A 581 -15.60 -8.49 3.69
N MET A 582 -14.67 -8.98 4.53
CA MET A 582 -13.94 -10.22 4.28
C MET A 582 -14.88 -11.43 4.14
N GLU A 583 -15.92 -11.50 4.97
CA GLU A 583 -16.85 -12.62 5.00
C GLU A 583 -17.67 -12.73 3.71
N VAL A 584 -18.03 -11.60 3.10
CA VAL A 584 -18.79 -11.58 1.83
C VAL A 584 -18.03 -12.29 0.71
N LEU A 585 -16.71 -12.11 0.62
CA LEU A 585 -15.89 -12.77 -0.39
C LEU A 585 -15.50 -14.19 0.04
N THR A 586 -14.96 -14.32 1.25
CA THR A 586 -14.20 -15.52 1.67
C THR A 586 -14.97 -16.46 2.60
N GLY A 587 -16.07 -16.00 3.20
CA GLY A 587 -16.73 -16.68 4.33
C GLY A 587 -15.90 -16.68 5.63
N GLN A 588 -14.79 -15.94 5.68
CA GLN A 588 -13.90 -15.83 6.83
C GLN A 588 -13.98 -14.42 7.40
N ARG A 589 -13.76 -14.29 8.71
CA ARG A 589 -13.83 -13.01 9.45
C ARG A 589 -12.47 -12.58 10.05
N LYS A 590 -11.38 -13.28 9.68
CA LYS A 590 -10.04 -13.06 10.24
C LYS A 590 -8.98 -13.17 9.16
N MET A 591 -7.94 -12.35 9.31
CA MET A 591 -6.71 -12.48 8.53
C MET A 591 -6.01 -13.80 8.87
N SER A 592 -5.48 -14.49 7.85
CA SER A 592 -4.80 -15.76 8.00
C SER A 592 -3.74 -15.96 6.93
N ALA A 593 -2.51 -16.25 7.34
CA ALA A 593 -1.41 -16.62 6.43
C ALA A 593 -1.60 -18.00 5.77
N SER A 594 -2.66 -18.76 6.09
CA SER A 594 -2.87 -20.12 5.58
C SER A 594 -2.93 -20.22 4.05
N ALA A 595 -3.57 -19.25 3.38
CA ALA A 595 -3.67 -19.24 1.93
C ALA A 595 -2.32 -18.96 1.25
N LEU A 596 -1.53 -18.05 1.84
CA LEU A 596 -0.18 -17.76 1.37
C LEU A 596 0.75 -18.96 1.56
N ILE A 597 0.72 -19.58 2.74
CA ILE A 597 1.54 -20.77 3.03
C ILE A 597 1.17 -21.90 2.07
N GLU A 598 -0.12 -22.13 1.82
CA GLU A 598 -0.59 -23.11 0.86
C GLU A 598 -0.08 -22.82 -0.56
N TYR A 599 -0.14 -21.55 -1.00
CA TYR A 599 0.40 -21.13 -2.30
C TYR A 599 1.89 -21.45 -2.43
N PHE A 600 2.70 -21.21 -1.39
CA PHE A 600 4.15 -21.42 -1.44
C PHE A 600 4.62 -22.80 -0.96
N GLN A 601 3.71 -23.70 -0.57
CA GLN A 601 4.07 -25.02 -0.04
C GLN A 601 4.95 -25.84 -1.00
N PRO A 602 4.69 -25.89 -2.32
CA PRO A 602 5.57 -26.63 -3.24
C PRO A 602 7.00 -26.08 -3.27
N LEU A 603 7.16 -24.75 -3.20
CA LEU A 603 8.47 -24.11 -3.12
C LEU A 603 9.17 -24.41 -1.79
N TYR A 604 8.44 -24.35 -0.68
CA TYR A 604 8.96 -24.68 0.64
C TYR A 604 9.55 -26.08 0.68
N ASP A 605 8.78 -27.07 0.25
CA ASP A 605 9.15 -28.48 0.30
C ASP A 605 10.39 -28.77 -0.55
N TRP A 606 10.55 -28.05 -1.65
CA TRP A 606 11.74 -28.13 -2.48
C TRP A 606 12.94 -27.44 -1.81
N LEU A 607 12.80 -26.19 -1.33
CA LEU A 607 13.88 -25.43 -0.70
C LEU A 607 14.47 -26.17 0.51
N VAL A 608 13.64 -26.79 1.35
CA VAL A 608 14.11 -27.59 2.50
C VAL A 608 15.01 -28.74 2.06
N LYS A 609 14.63 -29.45 0.99
CA LYS A 609 15.41 -30.57 0.45
C LYS A 609 16.69 -30.07 -0.21
N GLU A 610 16.58 -29.02 -1.02
CA GLU A 610 17.69 -28.47 -1.78
C GLU A 610 18.73 -27.82 -0.88
N ASN A 611 18.34 -26.98 0.08
CA ASN A 611 19.26 -26.37 1.05
C ASN A 611 20.04 -27.44 1.82
N LYS A 612 19.38 -28.54 2.21
CA LYS A 612 20.05 -29.68 2.84
C LYS A 612 21.04 -30.37 1.90
N ALA A 613 20.69 -30.57 0.63
CA ALA A 613 21.57 -31.19 -0.36
C ALA A 613 22.79 -30.32 -0.69
N LEU A 614 22.60 -29.00 -0.73
CA LEU A 614 23.64 -28.01 -0.99
C LEU A 614 24.54 -27.72 0.23
N GLY A 615 24.10 -28.14 1.43
CA GLY A 615 24.75 -27.76 2.69
C GLY A 615 24.59 -26.27 3.01
N ALA A 616 23.54 -25.62 2.52
CA ALA A 616 23.28 -24.20 2.78
C ALA A 616 22.87 -23.99 4.25
N TYR A 617 23.54 -23.08 4.93
CA TYR A 617 23.17 -22.68 6.29
C TYR A 617 21.81 -21.97 6.26
N VAL A 618 20.89 -22.34 7.16
CA VAL A 618 19.57 -21.71 7.30
C VAL A 618 19.56 -20.81 8.53
N GLY A 619 19.02 -19.60 8.38
CA GLY A 619 19.14 -18.53 9.37
C GLY A 619 20.44 -17.73 9.21
N TRP A 620 20.71 -16.80 10.12
CA TRP A 620 21.89 -15.94 10.07
C TRP A 620 22.42 -15.58 11.46
N GLU A 621 23.74 -15.44 11.56
CA GLU A 621 24.45 -14.91 12.72
C GLU A 621 24.59 -13.39 12.53
N THR A 622 24.10 -12.59 13.48
CA THR A 622 24.10 -11.11 13.35
C THR A 622 25.32 -10.51 14.01
N ASP A 623 26.18 -9.87 13.21
CA ASP A 623 27.11 -8.82 13.64
C ASP A 623 26.63 -7.50 13.03
N LEU A 624 26.04 -6.62 13.85
CA LEU A 624 25.30 -5.46 13.34
C LEU A 624 26.24 -4.49 12.63
N LYS A 625 26.05 -4.29 11.31
CA LYS A 625 26.76 -3.25 10.52
C LYS A 625 26.25 -1.83 10.78
N CYS A 626 25.91 -1.52 12.02
CA CYS A 626 25.61 -0.17 12.50
C CYS A 626 26.25 0.03 13.86
N LYS A 627 27.00 1.13 14.02
CA LYS A 627 27.67 1.48 15.27
C LYS A 627 26.87 2.57 15.99
N SER A 628 26.31 2.22 17.15
CA SER A 628 25.92 3.20 18.16
C SER A 628 27.21 3.88 18.64
N SER A 629 27.25 5.21 18.59
CA SER A 629 28.42 6.05 18.85
C SER A 629 29.21 5.70 20.11
#